data_AF-A0A3A0VQ96-F1
#
_entry.id   AF-A0A3A0VQ96-F1
#
_cell.length_a   1.000
_cell.length_b   1.000
_cell.length_c   1.000
_cell.angle_alpha   90.00
_cell.angle_beta   90.00
_cell.angle_gamma   90.00
#
_symmetry.space_group_name_H-M   'P 1'
#
loop_
_entity.id
_entity.type
_entity.pdbx_description
1 polymer ?
#
loop_
_entity_poly.entity_id
_entity_poly.type
_entity_poly.pdbx_seq_one_letter_code
_entity_poly.pdbx_strand_id
1 'polypeptide(L)'
;MKQLSIIRLLDEETFFVDAGINDGVKKQQFIEVLNPRRSYKNLAQVIDVFDQYTLCKKLGKKKIFFGDTVRLRPMNENNAATMDENV
;
A
#
# COMPACT_ATOMS: atom_id res chain seq x y z
N MET A 1 -4.45 -14.29 9.95
CA MET A 1 -4.30 -13.21 8.96
C MET A 1 -2.82 -13.00 8.71
N LYS A 2 -2.38 -13.01 7.44
CA LYS A 2 -0.96 -12.81 7.07
C LYS A 2 -0.54 -11.39 7.49
N GLN A 3 0.57 -11.27 8.21
CA GLN A 3 1.15 -9.96 8.50
C GLN A 3 1.87 -9.46 7.24
N LEU A 4 1.42 -8.34 6.68
CA LEU A 4 2.04 -7.74 5.50
C LEU A 4 3.19 -6.82 5.91
N SER A 5 4.21 -6.72 5.08
CA SER A 5 5.39 -5.90 5.35
C SER A 5 5.98 -5.29 4.08
N ILE A 6 6.78 -4.24 4.28
CA ILE A 6 7.65 -3.69 3.25
C ILE A 6 8.79 -4.66 2.98
N ILE A 7 8.87 -5.19 1.76
CA ILE A 7 9.91 -6.16 1.36
C ILE A 7 11.05 -5.55 0.55
N ARG A 8 10.89 -4.32 0.06
CA ARG A 8 11.97 -3.60 -0.63
C ARG A 8 11.68 -2.11 -0.66
N LEU A 9 12.73 -1.30 -0.47
CA LEU A 9 12.70 0.14 -0.74
C LEU A 9 13.35 0.37 -2.12
N LEU A 10 12.75 1.20 -2.95
CA LEU A 10 13.34 1.65 -4.21
C LEU A 10 14.04 3.01 -4.03
N ASP A 11 13.37 3.91 -3.31
CA ASP A 11 13.88 5.22 -2.94
C ASP A 11 13.23 5.69 -1.61
N GLU A 12 13.29 6.99 -1.30
CA GLU A 12 12.72 7.55 -0.07
C GLU A 12 11.18 7.62 -0.04
N GLU A 13 10.54 7.50 -1.20
CA GLU A 13 9.10 7.62 -1.42
C GLU A 13 8.47 6.33 -1.94
N THR A 14 9.18 5.49 -2.68
CA THR A 14 8.62 4.30 -3.34
C THR A 14 9.16 2.99 -2.78
N PHE A 15 8.28 2.01 -2.62
CA PHE A 15 8.58 0.75 -1.96
C PHE A 15 7.63 -0.38 -2.36
N PHE A 16 8.07 -1.62 -2.17
CA PHE A 16 7.28 -2.82 -2.40
C PHE A 16 6.73 -3.42 -1.11
N VAL A 17 5.51 -3.94 -1.20
CA VAL A 17 4.82 -4.70 -0.15
C VAL A 17 4.58 -6.13 -0.60
N ASP A 18 4.71 -7.09 0.31
CA ASP A 18 4.39 -8.52 0.12
C ASP A 18 2.87 -8.80 0.11
N ALA A 19 2.19 -8.11 -0.79
CA ALA A 19 0.79 -8.34 -1.13
C ALA A 19 0.56 -7.94 -2.58
N GLY A 20 -0.14 -8.76 -3.35
CA GLY A 20 -0.40 -8.53 -4.77
C GLY A 20 -1.86 -8.72 -5.17
N ILE A 21 -2.09 -9.01 -6.45
CA ILE A 21 -3.41 -9.34 -7.01
C ILE A 21 -4.03 -10.53 -6.24
N ASN A 22 -3.21 -11.52 -5.89
CA ASN A 22 -3.66 -12.72 -5.16
C ASN A 22 -4.17 -12.41 -3.75
N ASP A 23 -3.77 -11.26 -3.18
CA ASP A 23 -4.23 -10.77 -1.87
C ASP A 23 -5.37 -9.75 -2.00
N GLY A 24 -5.89 -9.53 -3.22
CA GLY A 24 -6.98 -8.61 -3.50
C GLY A 24 -6.58 -7.13 -3.49
N VAL A 25 -5.29 -6.82 -3.63
CA VAL A 25 -4.81 -5.43 -3.69
C VAL A 25 -5.23 -4.79 -5.00
N LYS A 26 -5.70 -3.54 -4.93
CA LYS A 26 -6.15 -2.76 -6.11
C LYS A 26 -5.28 -1.53 -6.34
N LYS A 27 -5.17 -1.11 -7.60
CA LYS A 27 -4.54 0.18 -7.93
C LYS A 27 -5.24 1.32 -7.17
N GLN A 28 -4.47 2.34 -6.81
CA GLN A 28 -4.91 3.52 -6.05
C GLN A 28 -5.42 3.26 -4.62
N GLN A 29 -5.47 2.00 -4.17
CA GLN A 29 -5.82 1.65 -2.80
C GLN A 29 -4.83 2.29 -1.81
N PHE A 30 -5.33 2.71 -0.66
CA PHE A 30 -4.48 3.23 0.40
C PHE A 30 -3.98 2.11 1.31
N ILE A 31 -2.73 2.23 1.75
CA ILE A 31 -2.13 1.37 2.75
C ILE A 31 -1.56 2.19 3.89
N GLU A 32 -1.69 1.67 5.11
CA GLU A 32 -1.08 2.25 6.29
C GLU A 32 0.26 1.56 6.55
N VAL A 33 1.31 2.35 6.74
CA VAL A 33 2.57 1.89 7.34
C VAL A 33 2.47 2.11 8.84
N LEU A 34 2.81 1.09 9.62
CA LEU A 34 2.73 1.10 11.08
C LEU A 34 4.12 1.20 11.71
N ASN A 35 4.16 1.75 12.93
CA ASN A 35 5.37 1.68 13.76
C ASN A 35 5.46 0.31 14.49
N PRO A 36 6.56 0.01 15.20
CA PRO A 36 6.69 -1.24 15.96
C PRO A 36 5.61 -1.44 17.04
N ARG A 37 5.06 -0.35 17.58
CA ARG A 37 3.91 -0.36 18.53
C ARG A 37 2.55 -0.51 17.82
N ARG A 38 2.54 -0.85 16.53
CA ARG A 38 1.37 -0.99 15.65
C ARG A 38 0.50 0.27 15.51
N SER A 39 1.01 1.42 15.91
CA SER A 39 0.34 2.71 15.68
C SER A 39 0.63 3.23 14.27
N TYR A 40 -0.29 4.03 13.73
CA TYR A 40 -0.14 4.66 12.43
C TYR A 40 1.16 5.49 12.36
N LYS A 41 1.96 5.23 11.32
CA LYS A 41 3.22 5.91 11.05
C LYS A 41 3.13 6.73 9.78
N ASN A 42 2.65 6.14 8.68
CA ASN A 42 2.58 6.80 7.39
C ASN A 42 1.42 6.25 6.53
N LEU A 43 0.98 7.03 5.56
CA LEU A 43 0.05 6.60 4.52
C LEU A 43 0.83 6.43 3.22
N ALA A 44 0.48 5.42 2.44
CA ALA A 44 0.95 5.26 1.08
C ALA A 44 -0.21 4.87 0.17
N GLN A 45 -0.04 5.14 -1.12
CA GLN A 45 -1.00 4.78 -2.16
C GLN A 45 -0.37 3.74 -3.08
N VAL A 46 -1.16 2.74 -3.44
CA VAL A 46 -0.78 1.74 -4.44
C VAL A 46 -0.69 2.41 -5.82
N ILE A 47 0.48 2.32 -6.44
CA ILE A 47 0.73 2.81 -7.81
C ILE A 47 0.48 1.68 -8.82
N ASP A 48 1.03 0.49 -8.52
CA ASP A 48 0.98 -0.65 -9.42
C ASP A 48 0.91 -1.96 -8.65
N VAL A 49 0.24 -2.96 -9.21
CA VAL A 49 -0.05 -4.24 -8.54
C VAL A 49 0.45 -5.38 -9.43
N PHE A 50 1.25 -6.27 -8.86
CA PHE A 50 1.72 -7.50 -9.48
C PHE A 50 1.10 -8.70 -8.76
N ASP A 51 1.33 -9.91 -9.27
CA ASP A 51 0.69 -11.13 -8.74
C ASP A 51 0.90 -11.33 -7.23
N GLN A 52 2.13 -11.09 -6.75
CA GLN A 52 2.54 -11.39 -5.37
C GLN A 52 2.96 -10.14 -4.56
N TYR A 53 3.17 -9.01 -5.23
CA TYR A 53 3.66 -7.80 -4.57
C TYR A 53 3.09 -6.55 -5.23
N THR A 54 3.19 -5.43 -4.54
CA THR A 54 2.60 -4.17 -4.96
C THR A 54 3.59 -3.03 -4.77
N LEU A 55 3.69 -2.14 -5.76
CA LEU A 55 4.45 -0.91 -5.69
C LEU A 55 3.60 0.20 -5.07
N CYS A 56 4.13 0.85 -4.04
CA CYS A 56 3.47 1.91 -3.30
C CYS A 56 4.28 3.20 -3.30
N LYS A 57 3.59 4.34 -3.29
CA LYS A 57 4.16 5.67 -3.03
C LYS A 57 3.73 6.18 -1.66
N LYS A 58 4.70 6.50 -0.82
CA LYS A 58 4.52 7.16 0.48
C LYS A 58 3.97 8.58 0.29
N LEU A 59 3.03 8.98 1.13
CA LEU A 59 2.40 10.31 1.11
C LEU A 59 2.83 11.21 2.27
N GLY A 60 3.35 10.64 3.37
CA GLY A 60 3.76 11.42 4.55
C GLY A 60 5.28 11.51 4.73
N LYS A 61 5.71 12.45 5.59
CA LYS A 61 7.13 12.83 5.75
C LYS A 61 7.98 11.85 6.57
N LYS A 62 7.36 10.94 7.33
CA LYS A 62 8.12 10.01 8.21
C LYS A 62 8.86 8.97 7.38
N LYS A 63 10.11 8.68 7.73
CA LYS A 63 10.90 7.62 7.08
C LYS A 63 10.20 6.26 7.20
N ILE A 64 10.29 5.45 6.16
CA ILE A 64 9.84 4.05 6.13
C ILE A 64 11.07 3.13 6.08
N PHE A 65 10.91 1.91 6.57
CA PHE A 65 12.01 0.94 6.63
C PHE A 65 11.58 -0.41 6.07
N PHE A 66 12.55 -1.14 5.55
CA PHE A 66 12.38 -2.57 5.27
C PHE A 66 11.85 -3.29 6.52
N GLY A 67 10.86 -4.17 6.33
CA GLY A 67 10.20 -4.90 7.42
C GLY A 67 9.14 -4.11 8.19
N ASP A 68 8.94 -2.81 7.91
CA ASP A 68 7.81 -2.08 8.48
C ASP A 68 6.50 -2.81 8.14
N THR A 69 5.64 -2.95 9.14
CA THR A 69 4.34 -3.60 8.94
C THR A 69 3.41 -2.67 8.20
N VAL A 70 2.63 -3.24 7.28
CA VAL A 70 1.59 -2.51 6.58
C VAL A 70 0.21 -3.11 6.81
N ARG A 71 -0.82 -2.29 6.64
CA ARG A 71 -2.22 -2.68 6.68
C ARG A 71 -2.92 -2.11 5.45
N LEU A 72 -3.59 -2.96 4.68
CA LEU A 72 -4.43 -2.54 3.57
C LEU A 72 -5.67 -1.82 4.13
N ARG A 73 -6.02 -0.66 3.57
CA ARG A 73 -7.32 -0.04 3.86
C ARG A 73 -8.37 -0.61 2.92
N PRO A 74 -9.59 -0.93 3.39
CA PRO A 74 -10.66 -1.34 2.51
C PRO A 74 -10.97 -0.24 1.49
N MET A 75 -11.20 -0.63 0.25
CA MET A 75 -11.65 0.26 -0.80
C MET A 75 -13.17 0.29 -0.73
N ASN A 76 -13.76 1.39 -0.27
CA ASN A 76 -15.20 1.55 -0.29
C ASN A 76 -15.67 1.50 -1.75
N GLU A 77 -16.60 0.59 -2.07
CA GLU A 77 -17.11 0.38 -3.43
C GLU A 77 -17.71 1.65 -4.05
N ASN A 78 -18.13 2.61 -3.23
CA ASN A 78 -18.66 3.91 -3.67
C ASN A 78 -17.63 4.83 -4.34
N ASN A 79 -16.32 4.54 -4.26
CA ASN A 79 -15.27 5.35 -4.91
C ASN A 79 -14.74 4.74 -6.22
N ALA A 80 -15.20 3.54 -6.61
CA ALA A 80 -14.74 2.88 -7.83
C ALA A 80 -15.53 3.29 -9.09
N ALA A 81 -16.76 3.80 -8.93
CA ALA A 81 -17.67 4.10 -10.03
C ALA A 81 -17.39 5.42 -10.77
N THR A 82 -16.47 6.26 -10.30
CA THR A 82 -16.24 7.61 -10.87
C THR A 82 -15.09 7.69 -11.87
N MET A 83 -14.45 6.58 -12.25
CA MET A 83 -13.27 6.61 -13.14
C MET A 83 -13.46 5.94 -14.51
N ASP A 84 -14.61 5.34 -14.79
CA ASP A 84 -14.86 4.61 -16.05
C ASP A 84 -15.74 5.38 -17.08
N GLU A 85 -16.09 6.65 -16.86
CA GLU A 85 -16.96 7.44 -17.77
C GLU A 85 -16.23 8.49 -18.62
N ASN A 86 -14.96 8.30 -18.97
CA ASN A 86 -14.26 9.15 -19.95
C ASN A 86 -13.49 8.31 -20.98
N VAL A 87 -14.21 7.56 -21.83
CA VAL A 87 -13.73 7.10 -23.15
C VAL A 87 -14.86 7.29 -24.16
#